data_AF-K1U7C0-F1
#
_entry.id   AF-K1U7C0-F1
#
_cell.length_a   1.000
_cell.length_b   1.000
_cell.length_c   1.000
_cell.angle_alpha   90.00
_cell.angle_beta   90.00
_cell.angle_gamma   90.00
#
_symmetry.space_group_name_H-M   'P 1'
#
loop_
_entity.id
_entity.type
_entity.pdbx_description
1 polymer ?
#
loop_
_entity_poly.entity_id
_entity_poly.type
_entity_poly.pdbx_seq_one_letter_code
_entity_poly.pdbx_strand_id
1 'polypeptide(L)'
;MEPIAEGSQGILVETLLEGMAEYYSAELSEKVIRGQAENALKGKCTGGTGTIGYKIDGAKFYHLDPLTAPLVLEAFQRYDNGDKMVEIVSFLNDKGVRNMLGGKMTHSSVNTMLKNRRYIGELSFRDIVVPDAIPVIVPKDLFDRVQKRLDKNKRAPACSKADEEYLLTTKLFCGKCGALMFGESGTSATGRTYYYYKCANVKRRKG
;
A
#
# COMPACT_ATOMS: atom_id res chain seq x y z
N MET A 1 -38.81 15.33 6.98
CA MET A 1 -39.03 15.50 8.43
C MET A 1 -40.20 14.59 8.76
N GLU A 2 -39.96 13.55 9.56
CA GLU A 2 -41.04 12.65 9.97
C GLU A 2 -42.03 13.44 10.84
N PRO A 3 -43.35 13.28 10.66
CA PRO A 3 -44.34 14.02 11.42
C PRO A 3 -44.48 13.41 12.81
N ILE A 4 -43.63 13.83 13.75
CA ILE A 4 -43.68 13.39 15.16
C ILE A 4 -44.34 14.51 16.00
N ALA A 5 -45.26 14.16 16.90
CA ALA A 5 -45.98 15.13 17.72
C ALA A 5 -45.07 15.83 18.75
N GLU A 6 -45.16 17.16 18.92
CA GLU A 6 -44.25 17.98 19.77
C GLU A 6 -44.38 17.78 21.31
N GLY A 7 -44.99 16.69 21.78
CA GLY A 7 -45.18 16.39 23.21
C GLY A 7 -44.22 15.33 23.78
N SER A 8 -44.33 15.01 25.07
CA SER A 8 -43.54 13.95 25.72
C SER A 8 -43.71 12.57 25.08
N GLN A 9 -44.86 12.31 24.46
CA GLN A 9 -45.10 11.10 23.66
C GLN A 9 -44.28 11.06 22.37
N GLY A 10 -44.01 12.22 21.74
CA GLY A 10 -43.20 12.31 20.53
C GLY A 10 -41.74 11.97 20.78
N ILE A 11 -41.17 12.43 21.89
CA ILE A 11 -39.80 12.10 22.31
C ILE A 11 -39.63 10.57 22.41
N LEU A 12 -40.61 9.87 22.99
CA LEU A 12 -40.56 8.40 23.11
C LEU A 12 -40.64 7.70 21.76
N VAL A 13 -41.52 8.16 20.87
CA VAL A 13 -41.67 7.60 19.51
C VAL A 13 -40.40 7.85 18.70
N GLU A 14 -39.81 9.04 18.80
CA GLU A 14 -38.56 9.39 18.13
C GLU A 14 -37.41 8.48 18.59
N THR A 15 -37.18 8.34 19.90
CA THR A 15 -36.14 7.44 20.42
C THR A 15 -36.37 5.97 20.03
N LEU A 16 -37.63 5.53 19.95
CA LEU A 16 -37.95 4.18 19.47
C LEU A 16 -37.61 4.03 17.98
N LEU A 17 -37.99 5.00 17.14
CA LEU A 17 -37.70 5.00 15.70
C LEU A 17 -36.19 5.03 15.44
N GLU A 18 -35.46 5.86 16.17
CA GLU A 18 -33.99 5.91 16.14
C GLU A 18 -33.39 4.55 16.52
N GLY A 19 -33.83 3.97 17.65
CA GLY A 19 -33.36 2.66 18.10
C GLY A 19 -33.68 1.54 17.10
N MET A 20 -34.83 1.59 16.43
CA MET A 20 -35.17 0.65 15.35
C MET A 20 -34.27 0.84 14.13
N ALA A 21 -34.01 2.09 13.72
CA ALA A 21 -33.13 2.39 12.60
C ALA A 21 -31.69 1.93 12.86
N GLU A 22 -31.18 2.13 14.08
CA GLU A 22 -29.88 1.61 14.51
C GLU A 22 -29.84 0.08 14.49
N TYR A 23 -30.86 -0.57 15.08
CA TYR A 23 -30.97 -2.03 15.07
C TYR A 23 -30.95 -2.61 13.66
N TYR A 24 -31.78 -2.08 12.74
CA TYR A 24 -31.80 -2.57 11.36
C TYR A 24 -30.48 -2.34 10.63
N SER A 25 -29.81 -1.21 10.89
CA SER A 25 -28.51 -0.92 10.31
C SER A 25 -27.44 -1.91 10.81
N ALA A 26 -27.45 -2.24 12.10
CA ALA A 26 -26.56 -3.23 12.69
C ALA A 26 -26.83 -4.64 12.15
N GLU A 27 -28.08 -5.08 12.14
CA GLU A 27 -28.48 -6.41 11.65
C GLU A 27 -28.15 -6.58 10.16
N LEU A 28 -28.38 -5.56 9.33
CA LEU A 28 -28.02 -5.58 7.92
C LEU A 28 -26.52 -5.68 7.73
N SER A 29 -25.74 -4.91 8.50
CA SER A 29 -24.28 -4.97 8.49
C SER A 29 -23.79 -6.39 8.79
N GLU A 30 -24.30 -7.02 9.84
CA GLU A 30 -23.96 -8.40 10.21
C GLU A 30 -24.27 -9.41 9.10
N LYS A 31 -25.47 -9.31 8.50
CA LYS A 31 -25.88 -10.18 7.38
C LYS A 31 -24.96 -10.01 6.17
N VAL A 32 -24.59 -8.78 5.82
CA VAL A 32 -23.66 -8.49 4.72
C VAL A 32 -22.29 -9.08 5.02
N ILE A 33 -21.76 -8.88 6.22
CA ILE A 33 -20.47 -9.41 6.66
C ILE A 33 -20.44 -10.93 6.58
N ARG A 34 -21.49 -11.59 7.06
CA ARG A 34 -21.62 -13.04 7.01
C ARG A 34 -21.62 -13.54 5.56
N GLY A 35 -22.44 -12.95 4.70
CA GLY A 35 -22.48 -13.33 3.27
C GLY A 35 -21.14 -13.07 2.56
N GLN A 36 -20.42 -12.01 2.94
CA GLN A 36 -19.08 -11.71 2.45
C GLN A 36 -18.03 -12.72 2.93
N ALA A 37 -18.08 -13.12 4.20
CA ALA A 37 -17.22 -14.16 4.76
C ALA A 37 -17.44 -15.52 4.07
N GLU A 38 -18.70 -15.92 3.85
CA GLU A 38 -19.02 -17.14 3.11
C GLU A 38 -18.51 -17.11 1.67
N ASN A 39 -18.59 -15.95 1.01
CA ASN A 39 -18.02 -15.78 -0.33
C ASN A 39 -16.50 -15.89 -0.32
N ALA A 40 -15.82 -15.32 0.68
CA ALA A 40 -14.38 -15.43 0.84
C ALA A 40 -13.95 -16.89 1.04
N LEU A 41 -14.66 -17.64 1.89
CA LEU A 41 -14.45 -19.08 2.10
C LEU A 41 -14.60 -19.90 0.81
N LYS A 42 -15.50 -19.49 -0.09
CA LYS A 42 -15.68 -20.09 -1.41
C LYS A 42 -14.66 -19.61 -2.45
N GLY A 43 -13.70 -18.77 -2.07
CA GLY A 43 -12.71 -18.17 -2.97
C GLY A 43 -13.27 -17.12 -3.95
N LYS A 44 -14.49 -16.62 -3.69
CA LYS A 44 -15.11 -15.58 -4.51
C LYS A 44 -14.61 -14.20 -4.12
N CYS A 45 -14.53 -13.30 -5.09
CA CYS A 45 -14.20 -11.90 -4.88
C CYS A 45 -15.27 -11.24 -3.99
N THR A 46 -14.88 -10.93 -2.76
CA THR A 46 -15.70 -10.26 -1.74
C THR A 46 -15.74 -8.74 -1.96
N GLY A 47 -16.07 -8.33 -3.18
CA GLY A 47 -16.09 -6.92 -3.58
C GLY A 47 -14.71 -6.24 -3.59
N GLY A 48 -14.74 -4.91 -3.68
CA GLY A 48 -13.55 -4.06 -3.78
C GLY A 48 -13.01 -3.93 -5.20
N THR A 49 -11.98 -3.10 -5.34
CA THR A 49 -11.27 -2.94 -6.62
C THR A 49 -10.49 -4.23 -6.91
N GLY A 50 -10.56 -4.70 -8.15
CA GLY A 50 -9.85 -5.89 -8.61
C GLY A 50 -8.33 -5.78 -8.46
N THR A 51 -7.64 -6.88 -8.78
CA THR A 51 -6.18 -6.98 -8.63
C THR A 51 -5.55 -7.05 -10.01
N ILE A 52 -4.53 -6.24 -10.25
CA ILE A 52 -3.78 -6.22 -11.52
C ILE A 52 -3.26 -7.64 -11.80
N GLY A 53 -3.27 -8.10 -13.05
CA GLY A 53 -2.93 -9.49 -13.38
C GLY A 53 -4.10 -10.47 -13.27
N TYR A 54 -5.25 -10.04 -12.76
CA TYR A 54 -6.45 -10.87 -12.67
C TYR A 54 -7.66 -10.24 -13.34
N LYS A 55 -8.51 -11.09 -13.92
CA LYS A 55 -9.86 -10.77 -14.38
C LYS A 55 -10.87 -11.48 -13.48
N ILE A 56 -11.94 -10.79 -13.13
CA ILE A 56 -13.02 -11.36 -12.33
C ILE A 56 -14.13 -11.76 -13.28
N ASP A 57 -14.56 -13.03 -13.24
CA ASP A 57 -15.67 -13.53 -14.05
C ASP A 57 -17.04 -13.14 -13.44
N GLY A 58 -18.13 -13.33 -14.18
CA GLY A 58 -19.51 -13.09 -13.71
C GLY A 58 -19.86 -13.87 -12.43
N ALA A 59 -19.23 -15.03 -12.22
CA ALA A 59 -19.36 -15.82 -10.99
C ALA A 59 -18.50 -15.31 -9.80
N LYS A 60 -17.79 -14.19 -9.99
CA LYS A 60 -16.87 -13.54 -9.04
C LYS A 60 -15.59 -14.33 -8.73
N PHE A 61 -15.16 -15.24 -9.61
CA PHE A 61 -13.88 -15.93 -9.46
C PHE A 61 -12.74 -15.17 -10.14
N TYR A 62 -11.53 -15.33 -9.60
CA TYR A 62 -10.32 -14.75 -10.17
C TYR A 62 -9.74 -15.65 -11.26
N HIS A 63 -9.51 -15.09 -12.43
CA HIS A 63 -8.82 -15.72 -13.55
C HIS A 63 -7.57 -14.91 -13.90
N LEU A 64 -6.53 -15.59 -14.38
CA LEU A 64 -5.31 -14.93 -14.82
C LEU A 64 -5.58 -14.11 -16.08
N ASP A 65 -5.13 -12.87 -16.11
CA ASP A 65 -5.13 -12.08 -17.33
C ASP A 65 -3.85 -12.33 -18.12
N PRO A 66 -3.92 -12.92 -19.33
CA PRO A 66 -2.72 -13.31 -20.08
C PRO A 66 -1.81 -12.13 -20.45
N LEU A 67 -2.35 -10.90 -20.51
CA LEU A 67 -1.58 -9.70 -20.86
C LEU A 67 -0.85 -9.11 -19.65
N THR A 68 -1.53 -9.00 -18.51
CA THR A 68 -0.99 -8.30 -17.34
C THR A 68 -0.33 -9.23 -16.32
N ALA A 69 -0.74 -10.51 -16.22
CA ALA A 69 -0.17 -11.45 -15.25
C ALA A 69 1.35 -11.67 -15.43
N PRO A 70 1.88 -11.84 -16.65
CA PRO A 70 3.32 -11.99 -16.84
C PRO A 70 4.12 -10.74 -16.43
N LEU A 71 3.55 -9.55 -16.65
CA LEU A 71 4.18 -8.28 -16.29
C LEU A 71 4.24 -8.09 -14.77
N VAL A 72 3.23 -8.59 -14.04
CA VAL A 72 3.28 -8.62 -12.58
C VAL A 72 4.42 -9.53 -12.13
N LEU A 73 4.52 -10.75 -12.65
CA LEU A 73 5.61 -11.67 -12.29
C LEU A 73 6.99 -11.04 -12.57
N GLU A 74 7.16 -10.41 -13.74
CA GLU A 74 8.41 -9.72 -14.10
C GLU A 74 8.71 -8.57 -13.13
N ALA A 75 7.69 -7.81 -12.68
CA ALA A 75 7.88 -6.75 -11.70
C ALA A 75 8.37 -7.26 -10.34
N PHE A 76 7.89 -8.43 -9.89
CA PHE A 76 8.40 -9.08 -8.67
C PHE A 76 9.85 -9.55 -8.84
N GLN A 77 10.19 -10.14 -9.99
CA GLN A 77 11.56 -10.57 -10.30
C GLN A 77 12.54 -9.38 -10.37
N ARG A 78 12.15 -8.29 -11.04
CA ARG A 78 12.94 -7.05 -11.10
C ARG A 78 13.21 -6.48 -9.72
N TYR A 79 12.21 -6.46 -8.84
CA TYR A 79 12.40 -6.00 -7.47
C TYR A 79 13.34 -6.91 -6.67
N ASP A 80 13.22 -8.23 -6.82
CA ASP A 80 14.11 -9.21 -6.18
C ASP A 80 15.57 -9.01 -6.64
N ASN A 81 15.78 -8.82 -7.95
CA ASN A 81 17.06 -8.52 -8.58
C ASN A 81 17.67 -7.18 -8.12
N GLY A 82 16.83 -6.24 -7.74
CA GLY A 82 17.22 -5.03 -7.03
C GLY A 82 16.95 -3.70 -7.72
N ASP A 83 16.13 -3.73 -8.76
CA ASP A 83 15.61 -2.54 -9.42
C ASP A 83 14.92 -1.61 -8.41
N LYS A 84 15.08 -0.31 -8.62
CA LYS A 84 14.40 0.68 -7.79
C LYS A 84 12.91 0.66 -8.10
N MET A 85 12.12 1.01 -7.10
CA MET A 85 10.67 1.06 -7.23
C MET A 85 10.20 2.03 -8.33
N VAL A 86 10.96 3.11 -8.57
CA VAL A 86 10.71 4.08 -9.64
C VAL A 86 10.92 3.44 -11.02
N GLU A 87 11.93 2.59 -11.18
CA GLU A 87 12.21 1.89 -12.43
C GLU A 87 11.10 0.88 -12.74
N ILE A 88 10.61 0.16 -11.72
CA ILE A 88 9.47 -0.76 -11.86
C ILE A 88 8.20 0.00 -12.24
N VAL A 89 7.96 1.17 -11.65
CA VAL A 89 6.82 2.03 -12.02
C VAL A 89 6.93 2.46 -13.49
N SER A 90 8.11 2.90 -13.94
CA SER A 90 8.32 3.25 -15.36
C SER A 90 8.05 2.06 -16.25
N PHE A 91 8.70 0.92 -15.97
CA PHE A 91 8.54 -0.32 -16.71
C PHE A 91 7.07 -0.73 -16.88
N LEU A 92 6.29 -0.73 -15.81
CA LEU A 92 4.87 -1.08 -15.86
C LEU A 92 4.06 -0.09 -16.70
N ASN A 93 4.33 1.22 -16.55
CA ASN A 93 3.65 2.24 -17.36
C ASN A 93 4.03 2.17 -18.84
N ASP A 94 5.30 1.87 -19.16
CA ASP A 94 5.82 1.74 -20.53
C ASP A 94 5.23 0.51 -21.23
N LYS A 95 5.00 -0.57 -20.47
CA LYS A 95 4.25 -1.76 -20.93
C LYS A 95 2.74 -1.55 -20.97
N GLY A 96 2.24 -0.36 -20.63
CA GLY A 96 0.82 -0.01 -20.70
C GLY A 96 -0.03 -0.51 -19.54
N VAL A 97 0.57 -1.03 -18.46
CA VAL A 97 -0.16 -1.47 -17.27
C VAL A 97 -0.73 -0.26 -16.56
N ARG A 98 -2.05 -0.30 -16.31
CA ARG A 98 -2.78 0.74 -15.59
C ARG A 98 -3.20 0.25 -14.22
N ASN A 99 -3.41 1.19 -13.32
CA ASN A 99 -4.02 0.90 -12.03
C ASN A 99 -5.50 0.53 -12.23
N MET A 100 -6.15 0.05 -11.17
CA MET A 100 -7.54 -0.44 -11.25
C MET A 100 -8.58 0.66 -11.58
N LEU A 101 -8.20 1.94 -11.46
CA LEU A 101 -9.01 3.10 -11.84
C LEU A 101 -8.69 3.61 -13.26
N GLY A 102 -7.85 2.89 -14.02
CA GLY A 102 -7.41 3.29 -15.37
C GLY A 102 -6.29 4.33 -15.40
N GLY A 103 -5.83 4.80 -14.23
CA GLY A 103 -4.72 5.74 -14.11
C GLY A 103 -3.35 5.09 -14.32
N LYS A 104 -2.31 5.92 -14.40
CA LYS A 104 -0.91 5.46 -14.42
C LYS A 104 -0.55 4.73 -13.12
N MET A 105 0.37 3.79 -13.21
CA MET A 105 0.98 3.17 -12.04
C MET A 105 1.80 4.21 -11.28
N THR A 106 1.60 4.26 -9.97
CA THR A 106 2.34 5.12 -9.05
C THR A 106 3.20 4.27 -8.12
N HIS A 107 4.13 4.92 -7.42
CA HIS A 107 4.92 4.26 -6.37
C HIS A 107 4.04 3.58 -5.31
N SER A 108 2.94 4.23 -4.90
CA SER A 108 1.98 3.67 -3.93
C SER A 108 1.25 2.46 -4.49
N SER A 109 0.88 2.49 -5.78
CA SER A 109 0.24 1.36 -6.46
C SER A 109 1.16 0.14 -6.51
N VAL A 110 2.43 0.33 -6.90
CA VAL A 110 3.43 -0.75 -6.92
C VAL A 110 3.74 -1.26 -5.52
N ASN A 111 3.79 -0.40 -4.51
CA ASN A 111 3.99 -0.83 -3.11
C ASN A 111 2.84 -1.70 -2.60
N THR A 112 1.62 -1.32 -2.95
CA THR A 112 0.43 -2.11 -2.60
C THR A 112 0.43 -3.44 -3.36
N MET A 113 0.84 -3.42 -4.63
CA MET A 113 0.97 -4.61 -5.46
C MET A 113 1.97 -5.61 -4.87
N LEU A 114 3.20 -5.17 -4.56
CA LEU A 114 4.25 -6.05 -4.07
C LEU A 114 3.92 -6.69 -2.70
N LYS A 115 3.02 -6.09 -1.92
CA LYS A 115 2.57 -6.62 -0.60
C LYS A 115 1.32 -7.49 -0.68
N ASN A 116 0.65 -7.52 -1.81
CA ASN A 116 -0.65 -8.18 -1.92
C ASN A 116 -0.49 -9.70 -1.96
N ARG A 117 -1.00 -10.39 -0.93
CA ARG A 117 -0.94 -11.86 -0.79
C ARG A 117 -1.85 -12.60 -1.79
N ARG A 118 -2.72 -11.90 -2.51
CA ARG A 118 -3.51 -12.51 -3.60
C ARG A 118 -2.63 -13.12 -4.70
N TYR A 119 -1.44 -12.56 -4.92
CA TYR A 119 -0.50 -13.07 -5.94
C TYR A 119 0.08 -14.45 -5.62
N ILE A 120 0.08 -14.85 -4.35
CA ILE A 120 0.48 -16.20 -3.88
C ILE A 120 -0.73 -17.13 -3.69
N GLY A 121 -1.93 -16.71 -4.13
CA GLY A 121 -3.15 -17.53 -4.06
C GLY A 121 -3.97 -17.38 -2.77
N GLU A 122 -3.55 -16.51 -1.84
CA GLU A 122 -4.26 -16.31 -0.58
C GLU A 122 -5.30 -15.19 -0.68
N LEU A 123 -6.54 -15.51 -0.33
CA LEU A 123 -7.62 -14.52 -0.20
C LEU A 123 -7.85 -14.21 1.27
N SER A 124 -7.53 -12.98 1.68
CA SER A 124 -7.83 -12.47 3.03
C SER A 124 -9.11 -11.63 3.04
N PHE A 125 -10.03 -11.93 3.96
CA PHE A 125 -11.18 -11.11 4.28
C PHE A 125 -11.31 -10.99 5.80
N ARG A 126 -11.08 -9.78 6.33
CA ARG A 126 -11.01 -9.53 7.78
C ARG A 126 -10.01 -10.49 8.44
N ASP A 127 -10.47 -11.31 9.38
CA ASP A 127 -9.65 -12.27 10.11
C ASP A 127 -9.55 -13.64 9.41
N ILE A 128 -10.27 -13.84 8.30
CA ILE A 128 -10.29 -15.09 7.54
C ILE A 128 -9.25 -15.01 6.43
N VAL A 129 -8.32 -15.96 6.41
CA VAL A 129 -7.37 -16.16 5.30
C VAL A 129 -7.64 -17.51 4.68
N VAL A 130 -8.00 -17.51 3.40
CA VAL A 130 -8.29 -18.72 2.63
C VAL A 130 -7.10 -18.99 1.70
N PRO A 131 -6.32 -20.06 1.95
CA PRO A 131 -5.24 -20.46 1.06
C PRO A 131 -5.80 -21.04 -0.24
N ASP A 132 -5.01 -20.98 -1.33
CA ASP A 132 -5.29 -21.59 -2.64
C ASP A 132 -6.65 -21.20 -3.27
N ALA A 133 -7.21 -20.07 -2.87
CA ALA A 133 -8.48 -19.55 -3.37
C ALA A 133 -8.34 -18.87 -4.75
N ILE A 134 -7.13 -18.41 -5.08
CA ILE A 134 -6.85 -17.59 -6.26
C ILE A 134 -5.73 -18.27 -7.07
N PRO A 135 -5.79 -18.25 -8.41
CA PRO A 135 -4.69 -18.72 -9.24
C PRO A 135 -3.38 -17.99 -8.90
N VAL A 136 -2.30 -18.73 -8.67
CA VAL A 136 -1.00 -18.17 -8.28
C VAL A 136 -0.32 -17.52 -9.49
N ILE A 137 0.15 -16.28 -9.34
CA ILE A 137 1.02 -15.60 -10.33
C ILE A 137 2.47 -15.66 -9.88
N VAL A 138 2.71 -15.47 -8.58
CA VAL A 138 4.03 -15.32 -7.99
C VAL A 138 4.30 -16.50 -7.05
N PRO A 139 5.41 -17.25 -7.24
CA PRO A 139 5.80 -18.29 -6.29
C PRO A 139 6.01 -17.72 -4.89
N LYS A 140 5.59 -18.46 -3.85
CA LYS A 140 5.70 -18.04 -2.45
C LYS A 140 7.13 -17.65 -2.06
N ASP A 141 8.13 -18.41 -2.54
CA ASP A 141 9.54 -18.12 -2.26
C ASP A 141 9.99 -16.76 -2.81
N LEU A 142 9.54 -16.39 -4.02
CA LEU A 142 9.84 -15.09 -4.61
C LEU A 142 9.15 -13.97 -3.82
N PHE A 143 7.88 -14.17 -3.45
CA PHE A 143 7.13 -13.20 -2.65
C PHE A 143 7.80 -12.94 -1.30
N ASP A 144 8.24 -13.99 -0.60
CA ASP A 144 8.88 -13.88 0.71
C ASP A 144 10.25 -13.18 0.64
N ARG A 145 11.03 -13.38 -0.44
CA ARG A 145 12.26 -12.61 -0.68
C ARG A 145 11.97 -11.12 -0.90
N VAL A 146 10.94 -10.82 -1.70
CA VAL A 146 10.48 -9.44 -1.93
C VAL A 146 10.03 -8.78 -0.63
N GLN A 147 9.25 -9.46 0.23
CA GLN A 147 8.85 -8.91 1.53
C GLN A 147 10.05 -8.60 2.42
N LYS A 148 11.00 -9.54 2.53
CA LYS A 148 12.25 -9.33 3.31
C LYS A 148 13.03 -8.12 2.79
N ARG A 149 13.06 -7.91 1.47
CA ARG A 149 13.72 -6.75 0.86
C ARG A 149 12.97 -5.46 1.15
N LEU A 150 11.64 -5.45 1.06
CA LEU A 150 10.79 -4.31 1.44
C LEU A 150 11.01 -3.89 2.89
N ASP A 151 11.07 -4.85 3.81
CA ASP A 151 11.29 -4.59 5.24
C ASP A 151 12.69 -4.03 5.53
N LYS A 152 13.72 -4.53 4.83
CA LYS A 152 15.08 -3.97 4.89
C LYS A 152 15.09 -2.53 4.38
N ASN A 153 14.45 -2.26 3.25
CA ASN A 153 14.40 -0.94 2.64
C ASN A 153 13.59 0.07 3.47
N LYS A 154 12.58 -0.38 4.22
CA LYS A 154 11.82 0.47 5.16
C LYS A 154 12.69 0.97 6.32
N ARG A 155 13.64 0.16 6.77
CA ARG A 155 14.57 0.48 7.87
C ARG A 155 15.86 1.13 7.39
N ALA A 156 16.12 1.10 6.09
CA ALA A 156 17.26 1.79 5.53
C ALA A 156 17.08 3.30 5.78
N PRO A 157 18.06 3.98 6.40
CA PRO A 157 18.05 5.43 6.44
C PRO A 157 17.92 5.94 5.00
N ALA A 158 17.10 6.97 4.78
CA ALA A 158 16.94 7.57 3.47
C ALA A 158 18.33 7.98 2.95
N CYS A 159 18.89 7.20 2.03
CA CYS A 159 20.03 7.66 1.24
C CYS A 159 19.53 8.91 0.53
N SER A 160 20.10 10.05 0.89
CA SER A 160 19.70 11.33 0.33
C SER A 160 19.79 11.25 -1.19
N LYS A 161 18.79 11.81 -1.88
CA LYS A 161 18.78 12.10 -3.32
C LYS A 161 19.83 13.16 -3.71
N ALA A 162 21.00 13.15 -3.08
CA ALA A 162 22.09 14.02 -3.48
C ALA A 162 22.77 13.35 -4.67
N ASP A 163 22.98 14.10 -5.75
CA ASP A 163 23.82 13.67 -6.87
C ASP A 163 25.29 13.47 -6.45
N GLU A 164 25.64 13.94 -5.25
CA GLU A 164 26.98 13.89 -4.67
C GLU A 164 27.07 12.83 -3.58
N GLU A 165 28.10 11.98 -3.67
CA GLU A 165 28.31 10.86 -2.76
C GLU A 165 28.93 11.33 -1.44
N TYR A 166 28.10 11.54 -0.42
CA TYR A 166 28.55 11.81 0.94
C TYR A 166 28.87 10.49 1.67
N LEU A 167 30.13 10.04 1.56
CA LEU A 167 30.66 8.76 2.05
C LEU A 167 30.30 8.37 3.51
N LEU A 168 30.15 9.35 4.40
CA LEU A 168 29.88 9.14 5.83
C LEU A 168 28.39 9.34 6.19
N THR A 169 27.53 9.51 5.19
CA THR A 169 26.08 9.61 5.40
C THR A 169 25.62 8.37 6.16
N THR A 170 24.85 8.58 7.22
CA THR A 170 24.32 7.53 8.13
C THR A 170 25.35 6.86 9.05
N LYS A 171 26.64 7.20 8.93
CA LYS A 171 27.72 6.71 9.81
C LYS A 171 28.25 7.76 10.77
N LEU A 172 28.13 9.04 10.41
CA LEU A 172 28.65 10.16 11.20
C LEU A 172 27.62 10.65 12.23
N PHE A 173 28.05 10.73 13.49
CA PHE A 173 27.26 11.26 14.61
C PHE A 173 27.89 12.54 15.15
N CYS A 174 27.06 13.48 15.61
CA CYS A 174 27.51 14.72 16.21
C CYS A 174 28.05 14.46 17.62
N GLY A 175 29.34 14.72 17.85
CA GLY A 175 29.97 14.53 19.16
C GLY A 175 29.38 15.37 20.30
N LYS A 176 28.59 16.41 20.02
CA LYS A 176 27.94 17.24 21.05
C LYS A 176 26.53 16.78 21.45
N CYS A 177 25.75 16.22 20.53
CA CYS A 177 24.33 15.91 20.78
C CYS A 177 23.92 14.49 20.38
N GLY A 178 24.84 13.67 19.88
CA GLY A 178 24.58 12.29 19.45
C GLY A 178 23.73 12.15 18.19
N ALA A 179 23.18 13.24 17.65
CA ALA A 179 22.36 13.19 16.44
C ALA A 179 23.19 12.88 15.19
N LEU A 180 22.58 12.23 14.20
CA LEU A 180 23.19 11.98 12.89
C LEU A 180 23.62 13.28 12.21
N MET A 181 24.70 13.21 11.43
CA MET A 181 25.17 14.29 10.56
C MET A 181 24.85 13.96 9.09
N PHE A 182 24.38 14.95 8.35
CA PHE A 182 23.99 14.84 6.93
C PHE A 182 24.92 15.67 6.06
N GLY A 183 25.22 15.17 4.85
CA GLY A 183 25.88 15.94 3.82
C GLY A 183 25.06 17.15 3.37
N GLU A 184 25.71 18.29 3.20
CA GLU A 184 25.13 19.53 2.69
C GLU A 184 26.18 20.23 1.82
N SER A 185 25.73 20.79 0.70
CA SER A 185 26.53 21.63 -0.17
C SER A 185 26.13 23.09 -0.04
N GLY A 186 27.08 24.00 -0.22
CA GLY A 186 26.84 25.44 -0.24
C GLY A 186 27.72 26.12 -1.29
N THR A 187 27.11 26.95 -2.14
CA THR A 187 27.81 27.71 -3.17
C THR A 187 28.20 29.08 -2.63
N SER A 188 29.47 29.44 -2.72
CA SER A 188 29.96 30.78 -2.35
C SER A 188 29.50 31.84 -3.35
N ALA A 189 29.57 33.12 -2.95
CA ALA A 189 29.34 34.25 -3.85
C ALA A 189 30.30 34.27 -5.07
N THR A 190 31.45 33.59 -4.97
CA THR A 190 32.42 33.39 -6.04
C THR A 190 32.13 32.17 -6.92
N GLY A 191 31.01 31.48 -6.72
CA GLY A 191 30.58 30.33 -7.52
C GLY A 191 31.21 28.99 -7.13
N ARG A 192 32.03 28.94 -6.06
CA ARG A 192 32.68 27.69 -5.61
C ARG A 192 31.75 26.93 -4.66
N THR A 193 31.46 25.67 -4.98
CA THR A 193 30.64 24.79 -4.15
C THR A 193 31.52 24.08 -3.10
N TYR A 194 31.08 24.10 -1.85
CA TYR A 194 31.72 23.41 -0.74
C TYR A 194 30.81 22.30 -0.21
N TYR A 195 31.41 21.15 0.13
CA TYR A 195 30.74 19.98 0.66
C TYR A 195 31.12 19.78 2.12
N TYR A 196 30.13 19.69 3.00
CA TYR A 196 30.36 19.53 4.43
C TYR A 196 29.27 18.68 5.08
N TYR A 197 29.56 18.15 6.27
CA TYR A 197 28.57 17.46 7.10
C TYR A 197 28.02 18.39 8.15
N LYS A 198 26.69 18.42 8.27
CA LYS A 198 25.98 19.27 9.22
C LYS A 198 25.12 18.44 10.15
N CYS A 199 25.10 18.81 11.42
CA CYS A 199 24.31 18.15 12.44
C CYS A 199 22.80 18.28 12.16
N ALA A 200 22.06 17.17 12.24
CA ALA A 200 20.62 17.12 12.05
C ALA A 200 19.83 18.08 12.96
N ASN A 201 20.23 18.18 14.22
CA ASN A 201 19.56 19.06 15.19
C ASN A 201 19.77 20.54 14.86
N VAL A 202 20.96 20.92 14.38
CA VAL A 202 21.23 22.29 13.94
C VAL A 202 20.45 22.61 12.66
N LYS A 203 20.34 21.65 11.74
CA LYS A 203 19.54 21.79 10.52
C LYS A 203 18.06 22.00 10.83
N ARG A 204 17.48 21.24 11.77
CA ARG A 204 16.06 21.35 12.17
C ARG A 204 15.73 22.64 12.93
N ARG A 205 16.72 23.28 13.56
CA ARG A 205 16.52 24.53 14.33
C ARG A 205 16.49 25.79 13.48
N LYS A 206 16.72 25.72 12.17
CA LYS A 206 16.46 26.85 11.27
C LYS A 206 14.95 26.96 11.00
N GLY A 207 14.26 27.58 11.96
CA GLY A 207 13.01 28.32 11.80
C GLY A 207 13.29 29.74 12.23
#